data_AF-A0A136MS18-F1
#
_entry.id   AF-A0A136MS18-F1
#
_cell.length_a   1.000
_cell.length_b   1.000
_cell.length_c   1.000
_cell.angle_alpha   90.00
_cell.angle_beta   90.00
_cell.angle_gamma   90.00
#
_symmetry.space_group_name_H-M   'P 1'
#
loop_
_entity.id
_entity.type
_entity.pdbx_description
1 polymer ?
#
loop_
_entity_poly.entity_id
_entity_poly.type
_entity_poly.pdbx_seq_one_letter_code
_entity_poly.pdbx_strand_id
1 'polypeptide(L)'
;MKSNLSNFERIHFLRLLFNGYLEFREIYKKFQAEGAFPRARIIEQLCQEVFDKLRTSAHKLYGGNRRNENPSRDQELLCDVVVGACYHEILQLQENLFLVKLYRPRYEELQSNLTDQTLEEFFRVGHSLIAEAESQIPKNLNWIWQLLQEIVRLQKILLVACRDNRVLLRFLTQNLPLLMKVYDREDLDEIFNQMFPGGVNEALWHSAEDMIRSAHYRPALDHLSQLLSYEKPEDTPNVIGLDRIHNALHEILGNARMNRDNELVNRCEMLIVQTG
;
A
#
# COMPACT_ATOMS: atom_id res chain seq x y z
N MET A 1 25.47 9.06 -1.12
CA MET A 1 24.83 8.45 -2.33
C MET A 1 23.97 7.20 -2.04
N LYS A 2 24.21 6.42 -0.97
CA LYS A 2 23.44 5.19 -0.67
C LYS A 2 22.06 5.42 -0.01
N SER A 3 21.76 6.60 0.54
CA SER A 3 20.48 6.91 1.20
C SER A 3 19.31 7.11 0.22
N ASN A 4 19.56 7.67 -0.97
CA ASN A 4 18.48 7.97 -1.93
C ASN A 4 17.89 6.72 -2.59
N LEU A 5 18.71 5.71 -2.88
CA LEU A 5 18.25 4.43 -3.44
C LEU A 5 17.28 3.71 -2.48
N SER A 6 17.58 3.71 -1.18
CA SER A 6 16.72 3.10 -0.16
C SER A 6 15.35 3.79 -0.02
N ASN A 7 15.25 5.09 -0.34
CA ASN A 7 13.99 5.84 -0.23
C ASN A 7 13.04 5.52 -1.38
N PHE A 8 13.56 5.48 -2.61
CA PHE A 8 12.77 5.10 -3.78
C PHE A 8 12.28 3.65 -3.68
N GLU A 9 13.15 2.74 -3.24
CA GLU A 9 12.78 1.35 -2.99
C GLU A 9 11.66 1.24 -1.95
N ARG A 10 11.74 2.00 -0.84
CA ARG A 10 10.71 1.99 0.21
C ARG A 10 9.37 2.53 -0.29
N ILE A 11 9.38 3.63 -1.03
CA ILE A 11 8.16 4.20 -1.62
C ILE A 11 7.56 3.23 -2.65
N HIS A 12 8.40 2.60 -3.47
CA HIS A 12 7.96 1.60 -4.43
C HIS A 12 7.31 0.40 -3.73
N PHE A 13 7.95 -0.12 -2.68
CA PHE A 13 7.41 -1.19 -1.84
C PHE A 13 6.06 -0.82 -1.24
N LEU A 14 5.92 0.34 -0.61
CA LEU A 14 4.66 0.78 0.00
C LEU A 14 3.55 0.94 -1.03
N ARG A 15 3.86 1.46 -2.22
CA ARG A 15 2.88 1.54 -3.32
C ARG A 15 2.41 0.17 -3.77
N LEU A 16 3.33 -0.78 -3.96
CA LEU A 16 2.97 -2.16 -4.32
C LEU A 16 2.12 -2.81 -3.24
N LEU A 17 2.54 -2.68 -1.97
CA LEU A 17 1.84 -3.26 -0.84
C LEU A 17 0.42 -2.70 -0.71
N PHE A 18 0.26 -1.38 -0.69
CA PHE A 18 -1.05 -0.76 -0.45
C PHE A 18 -2.04 -1.03 -1.58
N ASN A 19 -1.58 -0.94 -2.83
CA ASN A 19 -2.46 -1.26 -3.95
C ASN A 19 -2.78 -2.76 -4.00
N GLY A 20 -1.79 -3.63 -3.80
CA GLY A 20 -1.98 -5.08 -3.74
C GLY A 20 -2.92 -5.51 -2.61
N TYR A 21 -2.78 -4.89 -1.44
CA TYR A 21 -3.66 -5.08 -0.29
C TYR A 21 -5.10 -4.73 -0.63
N LEU A 22 -5.34 -3.57 -1.23
CA LEU A 22 -6.69 -3.13 -1.60
C LEU A 22 -7.30 -4.00 -2.70
N GLU A 23 -6.52 -4.39 -3.70
CA GLU A 23 -7.00 -5.25 -4.77
C GLU A 23 -7.35 -6.65 -4.25
N PHE A 24 -6.48 -7.24 -3.42
CA PHE A 24 -6.75 -8.54 -2.80
C PHE A 24 -7.90 -8.47 -1.79
N ARG A 25 -8.04 -7.38 -1.05
CA ARG A 25 -9.19 -7.15 -0.14
C ARG A 25 -10.52 -7.26 -0.88
N GLU A 26 -10.62 -6.71 -2.08
CA GLU A 26 -11.85 -6.80 -2.88
C GLU A 26 -12.11 -8.22 -3.39
N ILE A 27 -11.06 -8.97 -3.76
CA ILE A 27 -11.17 -10.39 -4.08
C ILE A 27 -11.67 -11.18 -2.86
N TYR A 28 -11.05 -10.95 -1.70
CA TYR A 28 -11.38 -11.64 -0.46
C TYR A 28 -12.81 -11.35 0.01
N LYS A 29 -13.25 -10.09 -0.06
CA LYS A 29 -14.65 -9.70 0.25
C LYS A 29 -15.65 -10.42 -0.65
N LYS A 30 -15.40 -10.48 -1.96
CA LYS A 30 -16.29 -11.19 -2.90
C LYS A 30 -16.35 -12.68 -2.58
N PHE A 31 -15.20 -13.28 -2.30
CA PHE A 31 -15.15 -14.68 -1.86
C PHE A 31 -15.97 -14.90 -0.57
N GLN A 32 -15.84 -14.03 0.43
CA GLN A 32 -16.61 -14.12 1.68
C GLN A 32 -18.12 -13.93 1.47
N ALA A 33 -18.52 -13.03 0.57
CA ALA A 33 -19.93 -12.73 0.32
C ALA A 33 -20.64 -13.76 -0.57
N GLU A 34 -19.95 -14.25 -1.61
CA GLU A 34 -20.55 -15.07 -2.67
C GLU A 34 -20.11 -16.54 -2.62
N GLY A 35 -19.06 -16.88 -1.86
CA GLY A 35 -18.43 -18.20 -1.90
C GLY A 35 -17.70 -18.49 -3.23
N ALA A 36 -17.65 -17.52 -4.14
CA ALA A 36 -17.13 -17.70 -5.48
C ALA A 36 -15.61 -17.57 -5.51
N PHE A 37 -14.94 -18.55 -6.13
CA PHE A 37 -13.50 -18.49 -6.36
C PHE A 37 -13.15 -17.39 -7.37
N PRO A 38 -12.02 -16.67 -7.16
CA PRO A 38 -11.56 -15.70 -8.14
C PRO A 38 -11.21 -16.37 -9.47
N ARG A 39 -11.20 -15.58 -10.54
CA ARG A 39 -10.74 -16.05 -11.84
C ARG A 39 -9.22 -16.28 -11.79
N ALA A 40 -8.75 -17.43 -12.25
CA ALA A 40 -7.33 -17.78 -12.27
C ALA A 40 -6.44 -16.70 -12.89
N ARG A 41 -6.88 -16.10 -14.00
CA ARG A 41 -6.17 -15.01 -14.70
C ARG A 41 -5.97 -13.75 -13.83
N ILE A 42 -6.91 -13.44 -12.94
CA ILE A 42 -6.77 -12.29 -12.03
C ILE A 42 -5.66 -12.58 -11.00
N ILE A 43 -5.63 -13.80 -10.45
CA ILE A 43 -4.60 -14.21 -9.49
C ILE A 43 -3.22 -14.31 -10.17
N GLU A 44 -3.16 -14.83 -11.39
CA GLU A 44 -1.92 -14.85 -12.19
C GLU A 44 -1.37 -13.43 -12.42
N GLN A 45 -2.24 -12.48 -12.82
CA GLN A 45 -1.83 -11.10 -13.00
C GLN A 45 -1.33 -10.48 -11.69
N LEU A 46 -2.06 -10.66 -10.59
CA LEU A 46 -1.63 -10.20 -9.27
C LEU A 46 -0.28 -10.79 -8.86
N CYS A 47 -0.06 -12.08 -9.11
CA CYS A 47 1.20 -12.74 -8.80
C CYS A 47 2.38 -12.08 -9.53
N GLN A 48 2.24 -11.86 -10.84
CA GLN A 48 3.30 -11.31 -11.69
C GLN A 48 3.51 -9.80 -11.49
N GLU A 49 2.41 -9.04 -11.40
CA GLU A 49 2.47 -7.58 -11.43
C GLU A 49 2.66 -6.97 -10.05
N VAL A 50 2.26 -7.68 -8.99
CA VAL A 50 2.27 -7.18 -7.61
C VAL A 50 3.14 -8.05 -6.71
N PHE A 51 2.79 -9.32 -6.48
CA PHE A 51 3.41 -10.10 -5.39
C PHE A 51 4.86 -10.48 -5.65
N ASP A 52 5.25 -10.82 -6.89
CA ASP A 52 6.66 -11.08 -7.23
C ASP A 52 7.53 -9.81 -7.05
N LYS A 53 7.00 -8.66 -7.47
CA LYS A 53 7.67 -7.36 -7.28
C LYS A 53 7.73 -6.97 -5.81
N LEU A 54 6.66 -7.24 -5.06
CA LEU A 54 6.60 -7.00 -3.62
C LEU A 54 7.66 -7.83 -2.89
N ARG A 55 7.76 -9.13 -3.19
CA ARG A 55 8.79 -10.04 -2.68
C ARG A 55 10.19 -9.54 -3.00
N THR A 56 10.45 -9.22 -4.26
CA THR A 56 11.75 -8.74 -4.70
C THR A 56 12.12 -7.42 -4.03
N SER A 57 11.15 -6.52 -3.87
CA SER A 57 11.36 -5.23 -3.20
C SER A 57 11.58 -5.39 -1.70
N ALA A 58 10.84 -6.26 -1.03
CA ALA A 58 11.05 -6.60 0.38
C ALA A 58 12.46 -7.13 0.61
N HIS A 59 12.91 -8.07 -0.23
CA HIS A 59 14.21 -8.69 -0.08
C HIS A 59 15.37 -7.69 -0.26
N LYS A 60 15.25 -6.76 -1.22
CA LYS A 60 16.23 -5.68 -1.42
C LYS A 60 16.26 -4.71 -0.24
N LEU A 61 15.09 -4.36 0.30
CA LEU A 61 14.96 -3.42 1.40
C LEU A 61 15.44 -4.01 2.72
N TYR A 62 15.04 -5.26 3.01
CA TYR A 62 15.09 -5.84 4.35
C TYR A 62 15.97 -7.09 4.44
N GLY A 63 16.12 -7.88 3.37
CA GLY A 63 16.79 -9.19 3.37
C GLY A 63 18.33 -9.18 3.38
N GLY A 64 18.99 -8.04 3.18
CA GLY A 64 20.46 -7.99 3.14
C GLY A 64 21.14 -8.10 4.50
N ASN A 65 22.38 -8.63 4.56
CA ASN A 65 23.29 -8.66 5.74
C ASN A 65 23.77 -7.24 6.15
N ARG A 66 22.83 -6.33 6.43
CA ARG A 66 23.14 -4.99 6.93
C ARG A 66 23.50 -5.12 8.41
N ARG A 67 24.80 -5.11 8.72
CA ARG A 67 25.38 -5.07 10.08
C ARG A 67 25.18 -3.72 10.78
N ASN A 68 24.11 -2.99 10.45
CA ASN A 68 23.83 -1.74 11.13
C ASN A 68 22.93 -2.06 12.32
N GLU A 69 23.26 -1.47 13.46
CA GLU A 69 22.46 -1.42 14.68
C GLU A 69 21.18 -0.60 14.39
N ASN A 70 20.30 -1.14 13.54
CA ASN A 70 18.98 -0.57 13.30
C ASN A 70 18.05 -1.13 14.38
N PRO A 71 17.47 -0.29 15.26
CA PRO A 71 16.55 -0.76 16.30
C PRO A 71 15.31 -1.47 15.74
N SER A 72 15.00 -1.30 14.45
CA SER A 72 13.88 -1.97 13.77
C SER A 72 14.30 -3.19 12.94
N ARG A 73 15.51 -3.72 13.14
CA ARG A 73 16.07 -4.79 12.29
C ARG A 73 15.24 -6.06 12.28
N ASP A 74 14.73 -6.47 13.45
CA ASP A 74 13.95 -7.69 13.57
C ASP A 74 12.59 -7.54 12.85
N GLN A 75 11.97 -6.36 12.94
CA GLN A 75 10.73 -6.06 12.22
C GLN A 75 10.95 -5.99 10.70
N GLU A 76 12.09 -5.46 10.25
CA GLU A 76 12.47 -5.47 8.84
C GLU A 76 12.62 -6.91 8.33
N LEU A 77 13.41 -7.75 9.03
CA LEU A 77 13.61 -9.15 8.66
C LEU A 77 12.31 -9.95 8.68
N LEU A 78 11.48 -9.75 9.72
CA LEU A 78 10.17 -10.39 9.79
C LEU A 78 9.29 -9.95 8.63
N CYS A 79 9.32 -8.68 8.22
CA CYS A 79 8.59 -8.22 7.04
C CYS A 79 9.04 -8.94 5.77
N ASP A 80 10.35 -9.15 5.55
CA ASP A 80 10.85 -9.92 4.39
C ASP A 80 10.30 -11.35 4.39
N VAL A 81 10.35 -12.01 5.55
CA VAL A 81 9.86 -13.38 5.73
C VAL A 81 8.36 -13.48 5.46
N VAL A 82 7.55 -12.60 6.05
CA VAL A 82 6.09 -12.62 5.91
C VAL A 82 5.68 -12.29 4.46
N VAL A 83 6.35 -11.34 3.80
CA VAL A 83 6.12 -11.07 2.37
C VAL A 83 6.49 -12.30 1.52
N GLY A 84 7.59 -12.97 1.81
CA GLY A 84 7.99 -14.22 1.14
C GLY A 84 6.94 -15.32 1.29
N ALA A 85 6.45 -15.53 2.52
CA ALA A 85 5.37 -16.49 2.78
C ALA A 85 4.09 -16.13 2.01
N CYS A 86 3.69 -14.86 2.00
CA CYS A 86 2.52 -14.39 1.27
C CYS A 86 2.65 -14.63 -0.24
N TYR A 87 3.84 -14.46 -0.81
CA TYR A 87 4.11 -14.76 -2.21
C TYR A 87 3.94 -16.25 -2.53
N HIS A 88 4.45 -17.14 -1.67
CA HIS A 88 4.28 -18.58 -1.85
C HIS A 88 2.82 -19.02 -1.78
N GLU A 89 2.03 -18.47 -0.86
CA GLU A 89 0.60 -18.77 -0.78
C GLU A 89 -0.17 -18.30 -2.02
N ILE A 90 0.20 -17.15 -2.62
CA ILE A 90 -0.38 -16.68 -3.88
C ILE A 90 -0.04 -17.63 -5.04
N LEU A 91 1.19 -18.14 -5.11
CA LEU A 91 1.57 -19.14 -6.13
C LEU A 91 0.75 -20.42 -5.97
N GLN A 92 0.59 -20.91 -4.75
CA GLN A 92 -0.20 -22.11 -4.49
C GLN A 92 -1.69 -21.91 -4.83
N LEU A 93 -2.25 -20.74 -4.50
CA LEU A 93 -3.60 -20.37 -4.92
C LEU A 93 -3.73 -20.37 -6.45
N GLN A 94 -2.76 -19.80 -7.16
CA GLN A 94 -2.74 -19.78 -8.62
C GLN A 94 -2.77 -21.20 -9.18
N GLU A 95 -1.87 -22.07 -8.72
CA GLU A 95 -1.79 -23.48 -9.14
C GLU A 95 -3.11 -24.23 -8.89
N ASN A 96 -3.69 -24.09 -7.69
CA ASN A 96 -4.96 -24.71 -7.34
C ASN A 96 -6.11 -24.24 -8.25
N LEU A 97 -6.17 -22.93 -8.56
CA LEU A 97 -7.16 -22.38 -9.48
C LEU A 97 -6.97 -22.90 -10.90
N PHE A 98 -5.72 -23.08 -11.37
CA PHE A 98 -5.46 -23.69 -12.67
C PHE A 98 -5.93 -25.14 -12.72
N LEU A 99 -5.63 -25.95 -11.69
CA LEU A 99 -6.12 -27.33 -11.59
C LEU A 99 -7.65 -27.40 -11.69
N VAL A 100 -8.34 -26.58 -10.90
CA VAL A 100 -9.82 -26.60 -10.84
C VAL A 100 -10.46 -26.05 -12.12
N LYS A 101 -9.94 -24.95 -12.69
CA LYS A 101 -10.62 -24.25 -13.80
C LYS A 101 -10.18 -24.70 -15.18
N LEU A 102 -8.93 -25.12 -15.35
CA LEU A 102 -8.39 -25.51 -16.65
C LEU A 102 -8.31 -27.01 -16.81
N TYR A 103 -7.87 -27.74 -15.78
CA TYR A 103 -7.63 -29.17 -15.91
C TYR A 103 -8.88 -30.01 -15.66
N ARG A 104 -9.75 -29.65 -14.71
CA ARG A 104 -11.00 -30.39 -14.47
C ARG A 104 -11.84 -30.63 -15.73
N PRO A 105 -12.18 -29.60 -16.54
CA PRO A 105 -13.00 -29.83 -17.73
C PRO A 105 -12.33 -30.79 -18.73
N ARG A 106 -10.99 -30.75 -18.83
CA ARG A 106 -10.22 -31.65 -19.70
C ARG A 106 -10.23 -33.09 -19.20
N TYR A 107 -10.11 -33.30 -17.89
CA TYR A 107 -10.22 -34.63 -17.30
C TYR A 107 -11.61 -35.23 -17.52
N GLU A 108 -12.66 -34.43 -17.31
CA GLU A 108 -14.06 -34.84 -17.53
C GLU A 108 -14.32 -35.18 -19.01
N GLU A 109 -13.85 -34.36 -19.93
CA GLU A 109 -13.94 -34.61 -21.38
C GLU A 109 -13.21 -35.90 -21.79
N LEU A 110 -11.95 -36.06 -21.36
CA LEU A 110 -11.16 -37.25 -21.67
C LEU A 110 -11.80 -38.52 -21.10
N GLN A 111 -12.32 -38.47 -19.87
CA GLN A 111 -12.98 -39.62 -19.25
C GLN A 111 -14.27 -40.00 -19.99
N SER A 112 -15.04 -39.02 -20.49
CA SER A 112 -16.25 -39.31 -21.27
C SER A 112 -15.99 -39.94 -22.63
N ASN A 113 -14.81 -39.70 -23.21
CA ASN A 113 -14.45 -40.14 -24.56
C ASN A 113 -13.63 -41.43 -24.59
N LEU A 114 -13.04 -41.83 -23.47
CA LEU A 114 -12.18 -43.01 -23.37
C LEU A 114 -12.94 -44.17 -22.70
N THR A 115 -13.07 -45.28 -23.41
CA THR A 115 -13.66 -46.53 -22.90
C THR A 115 -12.62 -47.50 -22.32
N ASP A 116 -11.35 -47.09 -22.27
CA ASP A 116 -10.25 -47.92 -21.79
C ASP A 116 -10.24 -48.00 -20.26
N GLN A 117 -10.68 -49.15 -19.74
CA GLN A 117 -10.72 -49.44 -18.30
C GLN A 117 -9.34 -49.42 -17.64
N THR A 118 -8.25 -49.56 -18.40
CA THR A 118 -6.89 -49.50 -17.85
C THR A 118 -6.51 -48.09 -17.36
N LEU A 119 -7.27 -47.05 -17.76
CA LEU A 119 -7.06 -45.67 -17.36
C LEU A 119 -7.93 -45.22 -16.17
N GLU A 120 -8.78 -46.10 -15.62
CA GLU A 120 -9.66 -45.75 -14.48
C GLU A 120 -8.88 -45.22 -13.27
N GLU A 121 -7.75 -45.86 -12.95
CA GLU A 121 -6.89 -45.43 -11.84
C GLU A 121 -6.32 -44.02 -12.07
N PHE A 122 -5.93 -43.72 -13.31
CA PHE A 122 -5.40 -42.41 -13.68
C PHE A 122 -6.46 -41.32 -13.49
N PHE A 123 -7.70 -41.56 -13.93
CA PHE A 123 -8.80 -40.62 -13.72
C PHE A 123 -9.13 -40.45 -12.24
N ARG A 124 -9.11 -41.52 -11.45
CA ARG A 124 -9.33 -41.45 -10.00
C ARG A 124 -8.29 -40.56 -9.30
N VAL A 125 -7.02 -40.72 -9.65
CA VAL A 125 -5.94 -39.88 -9.12
C VAL A 125 -6.13 -38.41 -9.55
N GLY A 126 -6.46 -38.16 -10.82
CA GLY A 126 -6.72 -36.82 -11.34
C GLY A 126 -7.87 -36.11 -10.61
N HIS A 127 -8.99 -36.80 -10.42
CA HIS A 127 -10.13 -36.28 -9.64
C HIS A 127 -9.78 -36.00 -8.19
N SER A 128 -9.01 -36.89 -7.56
CA SER A 128 -8.56 -36.70 -6.17
C SER A 128 -7.66 -35.46 -6.04
N LEU A 129 -6.75 -35.26 -7.00
CA LEU A 129 -5.88 -34.07 -7.04
C LEU A 129 -6.69 -32.78 -7.22
N ILE A 130 -7.67 -32.78 -8.12
CA ILE A 130 -8.54 -31.62 -8.36
C ILE A 130 -9.41 -31.32 -7.14
N ALA A 131 -9.97 -32.34 -6.48
CA ALA A 131 -10.78 -32.18 -5.27
C ALA A 131 -9.94 -31.63 -4.11
N GLU A 132 -8.70 -32.10 -3.95
CA GLU A 132 -7.77 -31.56 -2.97
C GLU A 132 -7.48 -30.08 -3.27
N ALA A 133 -7.11 -29.73 -4.51
CA ALA A 133 -6.86 -28.35 -4.92
C ALA A 133 -8.06 -27.43 -4.65
N GLU A 134 -9.28 -27.89 -4.96
CA GLU A 134 -10.52 -27.16 -4.67
C GLU A 134 -10.71 -26.89 -3.18
N SER A 135 -10.43 -27.88 -2.33
CA SER A 135 -10.54 -27.74 -0.87
C SER A 135 -9.52 -26.78 -0.26
N GLN A 136 -8.39 -26.57 -0.95
CA GLN A 136 -7.30 -25.71 -0.49
C GLN A 136 -7.51 -24.24 -0.85
N ILE A 137 -8.23 -23.92 -1.92
CA ILE A 137 -8.47 -22.53 -2.37
C ILE A 137 -8.99 -21.62 -1.24
N PRO A 138 -10.03 -21.99 -0.45
CA PRO A 138 -10.47 -21.19 0.70
C PRO A 138 -9.37 -20.94 1.73
N LYS A 139 -8.55 -21.95 2.00
CA LYS A 139 -7.45 -21.85 2.98
C LYS A 139 -6.38 -20.90 2.47
N ASN A 140 -5.95 -21.03 1.21
CA ASN A 140 -4.97 -20.10 0.63
C ASN A 140 -5.50 -18.66 0.66
N LEU A 141 -6.76 -18.42 0.27
CA LEU A 141 -7.36 -17.08 0.33
C LEU A 141 -7.33 -16.48 1.75
N ASN A 142 -7.67 -17.27 2.76
CA ASN A 142 -7.62 -16.85 4.16
C ASN A 142 -6.20 -16.56 4.63
N TRP A 143 -5.23 -17.43 4.30
CA TRP A 143 -3.83 -17.23 4.68
C TRP A 143 -3.23 -15.99 4.03
N ILE A 144 -3.45 -15.80 2.73
CA ILE A 144 -2.98 -14.59 2.03
C ILE A 144 -3.57 -13.33 2.67
N TRP A 145 -4.86 -13.34 2.99
CA TRP A 145 -5.50 -12.21 3.63
C TRP A 145 -4.88 -11.89 5.00
N GLN A 146 -4.68 -12.90 5.85
CA GLN A 146 -4.06 -12.74 7.15
C GLN A 146 -2.61 -12.24 7.03
N LEU A 147 -1.82 -12.82 6.12
CA LEU A 147 -0.43 -12.40 5.89
C LEU A 147 -0.36 -10.95 5.40
N LEU A 148 -1.26 -10.54 4.49
CA LEU A 148 -1.36 -9.15 4.05
C LEU A 148 -1.69 -8.18 5.19
N GLN A 149 -2.62 -8.54 6.08
CA GLN A 149 -2.92 -7.75 7.27
C GLN A 149 -1.69 -7.62 8.19
N GLU A 150 -0.95 -8.71 8.41
CA GLU A 150 0.28 -8.69 9.21
C GLU A 150 1.37 -7.82 8.56
N ILE A 151 1.53 -7.87 7.23
CA ILE A 151 2.49 -7.00 6.53
C ILE A 151 2.12 -5.53 6.73
N VAL A 152 0.84 -5.16 6.59
CA VAL A 152 0.35 -3.79 6.81
C VAL A 152 0.60 -3.34 8.26
N ARG A 153 0.35 -4.22 9.24
CA ARG A 153 0.61 -3.96 10.66
C ARG A 153 2.11 -3.78 10.94
N LEU A 154 2.98 -4.60 10.35
CA LEU A 154 4.43 -4.42 10.46
C LEU A 154 4.88 -3.09 9.83
N GLN A 155 4.27 -2.68 8.71
CA GLN A 155 4.60 -1.40 8.11
C GLN A 155 4.27 -0.21 8.99
N LYS A 156 3.21 -0.25 9.81
CA LYS A 156 2.95 0.80 10.81
C LYS A 156 4.17 1.05 11.70
N ILE A 157 4.77 -0.02 12.22
CA ILE A 157 5.98 0.07 13.06
C ILE A 157 7.17 0.60 12.26
N LEU A 158 7.37 0.10 11.04
CA LEU A 158 8.50 0.48 10.18
C LEU A 158 8.40 1.91 9.64
N LEU A 159 7.19 2.45 9.47
CA LEU A 159 6.96 3.85 9.09
C LEU A 159 7.38 4.79 10.23
N VAL A 160 7.00 4.47 11.47
CA VAL A 160 7.38 5.25 12.66
C VAL A 160 8.90 5.30 12.84
N ALA A 161 9.59 4.17 12.63
CA ALA A 161 11.05 4.10 12.65
C ALA A 161 11.72 4.99 11.58
N CYS A 162 10.98 5.39 10.56
CA CYS A 162 11.45 6.25 9.47
C CYS A 162 10.96 7.71 9.59
N ARG A 163 10.56 8.18 10.78
CA ARG A 163 9.99 9.54 10.97
C ARG A 163 10.85 10.69 10.44
N ASP A 164 12.18 10.56 10.48
CA ASP A 164 13.09 11.61 10.01
C ASP A 164 13.28 11.61 8.48
N ASN A 165 12.63 10.68 7.77
CA ASN A 165 12.74 10.54 6.32
C ASN A 165 11.76 11.48 5.59
N ARG A 166 12.25 12.66 5.19
CA ARG A 166 11.45 13.66 4.48
C ARG A 166 10.83 13.18 3.17
N VAL A 167 11.51 12.29 2.44
CA VAL A 167 10.98 11.76 1.18
C VAL A 167 9.79 10.83 1.46
N LEU A 168 9.89 10.02 2.52
CA LEU A 168 8.78 9.20 2.99
C LEU A 168 7.63 10.08 3.50
N LEU A 169 7.91 11.13 4.26
CA LEU A 169 6.90 12.09 4.72
C LEU A 169 6.08 12.64 3.54
N ARG A 170 6.76 13.19 2.51
CA ARG A 170 6.10 13.69 1.30
C ARG A 170 5.23 12.61 0.64
N PHE A 171 5.71 11.36 0.59
CA PHE A 171 4.93 10.27 0.04
C PHE A 171 3.65 10.00 0.85
N LEU A 172 3.75 9.92 2.18
CA LEU A 172 2.61 9.62 3.05
C LEU A 172 1.53 10.70 2.95
N THR A 173 1.92 11.98 3.01
CA THR A 173 0.98 13.12 2.93
C THR A 173 0.34 13.23 1.55
N GLN A 174 1.11 13.08 0.47
CA GLN A 174 0.56 13.09 -0.90
C GLN A 174 -0.38 11.91 -1.18
N ASN A 175 -0.24 10.81 -0.45
CA ASN A 175 -1.02 9.59 -0.65
C ASN A 175 -2.00 9.34 0.51
N LEU A 176 -2.34 10.36 1.30
CA LEU A 176 -3.26 10.22 2.43
C LEU A 176 -4.58 9.52 2.06
N PRO A 177 -5.24 9.80 0.90
CA PRO A 177 -6.45 9.08 0.49
C PRO A 177 -6.23 7.58 0.24
N LEU A 178 -5.03 7.16 -0.17
CA LEU A 178 -4.67 5.75 -0.28
C LEU A 178 -4.49 5.13 1.10
N LEU A 179 -3.77 5.82 1.99
CA LEU A 179 -3.56 5.35 3.37
C LEU A 179 -4.89 5.16 4.11
N MET A 180 -5.84 6.10 3.98
CA MET A 180 -7.18 5.99 4.58
C MET A 180 -8.02 4.81 4.07
N LYS A 181 -7.64 4.18 2.95
CA LYS A 181 -8.29 2.96 2.46
C LYS A 181 -7.66 1.71 3.06
N VAL A 182 -6.38 1.79 3.42
CA VAL A 182 -5.56 0.67 3.94
C VAL A 182 -5.67 0.60 5.46
N TYR A 183 -5.42 1.71 6.13
CA TYR A 183 -5.49 1.87 7.57
C TYR A 183 -6.87 2.40 7.96
N ASP A 184 -7.37 1.97 9.11
CA ASP A 184 -8.48 2.67 9.74
C ASP A 184 -8.00 4.02 10.29
N ARG A 185 -8.96 4.82 10.77
CA ARG A 185 -8.66 6.16 11.28
C ARG A 185 -7.75 6.12 12.50
N GLU A 186 -7.97 5.17 13.41
CA GLU A 186 -7.20 5.03 14.64
C GLU A 186 -5.74 4.67 14.35
N ASP A 187 -5.51 3.72 13.45
CA ASP A 187 -4.18 3.34 13.00
C ASP A 187 -3.44 4.51 12.33
N LEU A 188 -4.14 5.25 11.47
CA LEU A 188 -3.56 6.38 10.74
C LEU A 188 -3.19 7.53 11.70
N ASP A 189 -4.08 7.86 12.62
CA ASP A 189 -3.83 8.86 13.66
C ASP A 189 -2.65 8.43 14.53
N GLU A 190 -2.57 7.15 14.92
CA GLU A 190 -1.43 6.61 15.68
C GLU A 190 -0.10 6.73 14.91
N ILE A 191 -0.08 6.37 13.62
CA ILE A 191 1.12 6.51 12.78
C ILE A 191 1.61 7.96 12.78
N PHE A 192 0.72 8.91 12.46
CA PHE A 192 1.12 10.31 12.37
C PHE A 192 1.49 10.90 13.73
N ASN A 193 0.80 10.56 14.80
CA ASN A 193 1.11 11.05 16.16
C ASN A 193 2.45 10.51 16.69
N GLN A 194 2.83 9.28 16.32
CA GLN A 194 4.14 8.73 16.68
C GLN A 194 5.28 9.31 15.83
N MET A 195 5.01 9.64 14.57
CA MET A 195 5.98 10.27 13.68
C MET A 195 6.16 11.78 13.99
N PHE A 196 5.07 12.47 14.36
CA PHE A 196 5.01 13.92 14.55
C PHE A 196 4.16 14.27 15.79
N PRO A 197 4.70 15.01 16.78
CA PRO A 197 3.94 15.41 17.97
C PRO A 197 2.62 16.15 17.68
N GLY A 198 2.55 16.93 16.60
CA GLY A 198 1.35 17.60 16.11
C GLY A 198 0.55 16.80 15.08
N GLY A 199 0.79 15.50 14.98
CA GLY A 199 0.03 14.57 14.16
C GLY A 199 0.06 14.89 12.66
N VAL A 200 -1.06 14.61 11.99
CA VAL A 200 -1.19 14.79 10.54
C VAL A 200 -1.04 16.24 10.10
N ASN A 201 -1.46 17.20 10.94
CA ASN A 201 -1.33 18.63 10.65
C ASN A 201 0.15 19.04 10.60
N GLU A 202 0.95 18.60 11.57
CA GLU A 202 2.39 18.82 11.56
C GLU A 202 3.05 18.16 10.34
N ALA A 203 2.64 16.94 9.98
CA ALA A 203 3.13 16.25 8.79
C ALA A 203 2.82 17.01 7.49
N LEU A 204 1.58 17.51 7.34
CA LEU A 204 1.14 18.30 6.19
C LEU A 204 1.93 19.60 6.05
N TRP A 205 2.17 20.31 7.15
CA TRP A 205 2.98 21.53 7.17
C TRP A 205 4.42 21.27 6.76
N HIS A 206 5.11 20.30 7.38
CA HIS A 206 6.50 20.00 7.04
C HIS A 206 6.63 19.59 5.58
N SER A 207 5.66 18.84 5.06
CA SER A 207 5.56 18.49 3.64
C SER A 207 5.38 19.73 2.75
N ALA A 208 4.46 20.63 3.10
CA ALA A 208 4.22 21.88 2.35
C ALA A 208 5.46 22.79 2.34
N GLU A 209 6.10 23.00 3.49
CA GLU A 209 7.30 23.82 3.63
C GLU A 209 8.45 23.29 2.76
N ASP A 210 8.66 21.98 2.77
CA ASP A 210 9.71 21.33 1.99
C ASP A 210 9.40 21.40 0.47
N MET A 211 8.12 21.39 0.07
CA MET A 211 7.69 21.61 -1.31
C MET A 211 7.87 23.07 -1.76
N ILE A 212 7.56 24.05 -0.91
CA ILE A 212 7.77 25.49 -1.19
C ILE A 212 9.26 25.75 -1.43
N ARG A 213 10.13 25.26 -0.53
CA ARG A 213 11.59 25.37 -0.69
C ARG A 213 12.12 24.72 -1.97
N SER A 214 11.41 23.72 -2.50
CA SER A 214 11.75 23.03 -3.74
C SER A 214 11.02 23.61 -4.97
N ALA A 215 10.34 24.75 -4.84
CA ALA A 215 9.52 25.40 -5.86
C ALA A 215 8.34 24.55 -6.42
N HIS A 216 7.87 23.55 -5.66
CA HIS A 216 6.71 22.74 -5.99
C HIS A 216 5.42 23.35 -5.41
N TYR A 217 5.06 24.53 -5.92
CA TYR A 217 4.02 25.37 -5.31
C TYR A 217 2.60 24.81 -5.37
N ARG A 218 2.21 24.16 -6.48
CA ARG A 218 0.87 23.56 -6.63
C ARG A 218 0.61 22.45 -5.58
N PRO A 219 1.48 21.44 -5.46
CA PRO A 219 1.36 20.44 -4.38
C PRO A 219 1.42 21.03 -2.97
N ALA A 220 2.26 22.06 -2.74
CA ALA A 220 2.31 22.74 -1.45
C ALA A 220 0.95 23.36 -1.10
N LEU A 221 0.30 24.00 -2.08
CA LEU A 221 -1.00 24.62 -1.88
C LEU A 221 -2.10 23.61 -1.55
N ASP A 222 -2.04 22.40 -2.14
CA ASP A 222 -2.96 21.32 -1.80
C ASP A 222 -2.83 20.92 -0.32
N HIS A 223 -1.61 20.89 0.21
CA HIS A 223 -1.35 20.55 1.62
C HIS A 223 -1.79 21.67 2.57
N LEU A 224 -1.52 22.94 2.23
CA LEU A 224 -1.98 24.08 3.02
C LEU A 224 -3.52 24.18 3.04
N SER A 225 -4.18 23.90 1.92
CA SER A 225 -5.64 23.82 1.84
C SER A 225 -6.20 22.72 2.74
N GLN A 226 -5.59 21.51 2.72
CA GLN A 226 -5.97 20.42 3.60
C GLN A 226 -5.78 20.80 5.07
N LEU A 227 -4.64 21.41 5.42
CA LEU A 227 -4.35 21.90 6.78
C LEU A 227 -5.47 22.83 7.28
N LEU A 228 -5.85 23.82 6.48
CA LEU A 228 -6.94 24.76 6.80
C LEU A 228 -8.31 24.07 6.93
N SER A 229 -8.54 22.98 6.21
CA SER A 229 -9.78 22.19 6.36
C SER A 229 -9.85 21.38 7.66
N TYR A 230 -8.69 21.00 8.21
CA TYR A 230 -8.59 20.27 9.48
C TYR A 230 -8.64 21.20 10.70
N GLU A 231 -8.30 22.49 10.54
CA GLU A 231 -8.24 23.50 11.62
C GLU A 231 -9.61 24.05 12.08
N LYS A 232 -10.68 23.25 12.07
CA LYS A 232 -11.93 23.62 12.76
C LYS A 232 -11.79 23.48 14.29
N PRO A 233 -12.41 24.37 15.09
CA PRO A 233 -11.72 25.02 16.22
C PRO A 233 -11.79 24.34 17.61
N GLU A 234 -12.27 23.11 17.77
CA GLU A 234 -12.66 22.66 19.13
C GLU A 234 -11.75 21.66 19.83
N ASP A 235 -10.89 20.87 19.16
CA ASP A 235 -10.20 19.77 19.87
C ASP A 235 -8.71 19.53 19.57
N THR A 236 -8.09 20.24 18.61
CA THR A 236 -6.65 20.06 18.33
C THR A 236 -5.84 21.28 18.79
N PRO A 237 -4.84 21.11 19.68
CA PRO A 237 -3.90 22.18 19.98
C PRO A 237 -3.36 22.76 18.68
N ASN A 238 -3.43 24.08 18.53
CA ASN A 238 -2.90 24.77 17.36
C ASN A 238 -1.37 24.63 17.34
N VAL A 239 -0.86 23.58 16.69
CA VAL A 239 0.60 23.32 16.59
C VAL A 239 1.23 24.24 15.54
N ILE A 240 0.47 24.70 14.56
CA ILE A 240 0.95 25.50 13.42
C ILE A 240 0.12 26.77 13.35
N GLY A 241 0.63 27.85 13.95
CA GLY A 241 -0.09 29.13 13.95
C GLY A 241 -0.49 29.59 12.55
N LEU A 242 -1.73 30.08 12.40
CA LEU A 242 -2.31 30.58 11.14
C LEU A 242 -1.39 31.58 10.43
N ASP A 243 -0.64 32.40 11.18
CA ASP A 243 0.37 33.32 10.64
C ASP A 243 1.43 32.62 9.78
N ARG A 244 1.83 31.39 10.14
CA ARG A 244 2.80 30.61 9.36
C ARG A 244 2.22 30.17 8.02
N ILE A 245 0.96 29.72 8.03
CA ILE A 245 0.22 29.34 6.82
C ILE A 245 0.04 30.57 5.93
N HIS A 246 -0.37 31.70 6.52
CA HIS A 246 -0.56 32.96 5.83
C HIS A 246 0.73 33.43 5.13
N ASN A 247 1.86 33.42 5.84
CA ASN A 247 3.16 33.79 5.27
C ASN A 247 3.57 32.87 4.12
N ALA A 248 3.36 31.56 4.26
CA ALA A 248 3.63 30.59 3.20
C ALA A 248 2.77 30.83 1.95
N LEU A 249 1.48 31.14 2.12
CA LEU A 249 0.59 31.48 1.01
C LEU A 249 1.04 32.75 0.28
N HIS A 250 1.53 33.76 1.00
CA HIS A 250 2.08 34.98 0.40
C HIS A 250 3.37 34.73 -0.40
N GLU A 251 4.26 33.85 0.09
CA GLU A 251 5.45 33.42 -0.66
C GLU A 251 5.06 32.74 -1.99
N ILE A 252 4.09 31.82 -1.95
CA ILE A 252 3.59 31.15 -3.15
C ILE A 252 2.95 32.17 -4.11
N LEU A 253 2.12 33.08 -3.60
CA LEU A 253 1.46 34.11 -4.38
C LEU A 253 2.45 35.02 -5.11
N GLY A 254 3.52 35.45 -4.44
CA GLY A 254 4.58 36.25 -5.04
C GLY A 254 5.21 35.55 -6.24
N ASN A 255 5.58 34.28 -6.07
CA ASN A 255 6.13 33.45 -7.14
C ASN A 255 5.13 33.20 -8.29
N ALA A 256 3.87 32.92 -7.97
CA ALA A 256 2.82 32.70 -8.95
C ALA A 256 2.60 33.92 -9.85
N ARG A 257 2.58 35.13 -9.25
CA ARG A 257 2.46 36.40 -9.99
C ARG A 257 3.67 36.65 -10.90
N MET A 258 4.89 36.39 -10.41
CA MET A 258 6.10 36.52 -11.23
C MET A 258 6.06 35.60 -12.46
N ASN A 259 5.54 34.38 -12.29
CA ASN A 259 5.42 33.38 -13.35
C ASN A 259 4.14 33.50 -14.19
N ARG A 260 3.26 34.46 -13.88
CA ARG A 260 1.94 34.65 -14.53
C ARG A 260 1.04 33.40 -14.48
N ASP A 261 1.15 32.60 -13.41
CA ASP A 261 0.28 31.44 -13.18
C ASP A 261 -1.04 31.89 -12.52
N ASN A 262 -1.98 32.34 -13.34
CA ASN A 262 -3.27 32.90 -12.88
C ASN A 262 -4.10 31.90 -12.06
N GLU A 263 -3.98 30.60 -12.35
CA GLU A 263 -4.70 29.57 -11.60
C GLU A 263 -4.16 29.49 -10.16
N LEU A 264 -2.83 29.46 -10.02
CA LEU A 264 -2.18 29.43 -8.71
C LEU A 264 -2.44 30.72 -7.92
N VAL A 265 -2.44 31.88 -8.59
CA VAL A 265 -2.81 33.17 -7.99
C VAL A 265 -4.22 33.12 -7.39
N ASN A 266 -5.22 32.72 -8.18
CA ASN A 266 -6.61 32.64 -7.72
C ASN A 266 -6.77 31.70 -6.53
N ARG A 267 -6.09 30.54 -6.56
CA ARG A 267 -6.13 29.58 -5.46
C ARG A 267 -5.48 30.11 -4.19
N CYS A 268 -4.32 30.78 -4.27
CA CYS A 268 -3.68 31.42 -3.13
C CYS A 268 -4.60 32.47 -2.50
N GLU A 269 -5.17 33.36 -3.31
CA GLU A 269 -6.02 34.45 -2.82
C GLU A 269 -7.25 33.93 -2.08
N MET A 270 -7.87 32.85 -2.57
CA MET A 270 -8.97 32.19 -1.84
C MET A 270 -8.56 31.63 -0.47
N LEU A 271 -7.38 31.01 -0.37
CA LEU A 271 -6.90 30.44 0.90
C LEU A 271 -6.43 31.54 1.87
N ILE A 272 -5.85 32.63 1.38
CA ILE A 272 -5.44 33.77 2.22
C ILE A 272 -6.64 34.36 2.96
N VAL A 273 -7.79 34.48 2.30
CA VAL A 273 -9.05 34.94 2.91
C VAL A 273 -9.52 34.01 4.03
N GLN A 274 -9.17 32.73 4.02
CA GLN A 274 -9.53 31.79 5.10
C GLN A 274 -8.62 31.91 6.33
N THR A 275 -7.45 32.54 6.18
CA THR A 275 -6.44 32.70 7.24
C THR A 275 -6.49 34.04 7.96
N GLY A 276 -7.26 35.01 7.46
CA GLY A 276 -7.42 36.35 8.05
C GLY A 276 -8.86 36.62 8.48
#